data_AF-A0A9D9PMU8-F1
#
_entry.id   AF-A0A9D9PMU8-F1
#
_cell.length_a   1.000
_cell.length_b   1.000
_cell.length_c   1.000
_cell.angle_alpha   90.00
_cell.angle_beta   90.00
_cell.angle_gamma   90.00
#
_symmetry.space_group_name_H-M   'P 1'
#
loop_
_entity.id
_entity.type
_entity.pdbx_description
1 polymer ?
#
loop_
_entity_poly.entity_id
_entity_poly.type
_entity_poly.pdbx_seq_one_letter_code
_entity_poly.pdbx_strand_id
1 'polypeptide(L)'
;MKKVFDLNTITSAIYLISVLSIECFAVIYLSLGILLLPALTSAFLIGKDVIYRRFDVYDSITKRFFGQLKKQLLMLRYFPIQLIMMIQALGIYASNKIGSHFLLYLLIPSIAFMMTLVVYLITYHVFHKKMPEITEVIIAMFYKVQYMISVWVIMLLVLYFLRPAMLGIFLIAGEIMLLGTESVAFIGITSYKKAKDELGEEDTEYFSEEFLKRL
;
A
#
# COMPACT_ATOMS: atom_id res chain seq x y z
N MET A 1 -11.17 30.93 -4.86
CA MET A 1 -10.49 31.20 -3.57
C MET A 1 -9.41 30.15 -3.37
N LYS A 2 -8.12 30.53 -3.40
CA LYS A 2 -7.02 29.64 -3.02
C LYS A 2 -7.14 29.34 -1.53
N LYS A 3 -7.54 28.11 -1.17
CA LYS A 3 -7.41 27.64 0.22
C LYS A 3 -5.91 27.50 0.50
N VAL A 4 -5.35 28.51 1.16
CA VAL A 4 -4.04 28.39 1.80
C VAL A 4 -4.17 27.22 2.77
N PHE A 5 -3.44 26.13 2.53
CA PHE A 5 -3.35 25.04 3.49
C PHE A 5 -2.79 25.63 4.79
N ASP A 6 -3.62 25.68 5.81
CA ASP A 6 -3.25 26.24 7.10
C ASP A 6 -2.12 25.40 7.69
N LEU A 7 -1.09 26.03 8.27
CA LEU A 7 0.12 25.35 8.74
C LEU A 7 -0.22 24.22 9.74
N ASN A 8 -1.27 24.44 10.53
CA ASN A 8 -1.83 23.47 11.48
C ASN A 8 -2.40 22.22 10.82
N THR A 9 -2.93 22.33 9.60
CA THR A 9 -3.45 21.18 8.84
C THR A 9 -2.30 20.32 8.33
N ILE A 10 -1.21 20.96 7.89
CA ILE A 10 -0.01 20.27 7.38
C ILE A 10 0.69 19.52 8.52
N THR A 11 0.89 20.16 9.68
CA THR A 11 1.51 19.52 10.84
C THR A 11 0.66 18.38 11.40
N SER A 12 -0.68 18.53 11.43
CA SER A 12 -1.58 17.45 11.82
C SER A 12 -1.50 16.25 10.85
N ALA A 13 -1.39 16.48 9.54
CA ALA A 13 -1.24 15.42 8.56
C ALA A 13 0.11 14.69 8.71
N ILE A 14 1.20 15.43 8.93
CA ILE A 14 2.53 14.85 9.18
C ILE A 14 2.51 13.99 10.45
N TYR A 15 1.89 14.48 11.53
CA TYR A 15 1.76 13.72 12.77
C TYR A 15 1.00 12.42 12.56
N LEU A 16 -0.16 12.49 11.89
CA LEU A 16 -0.98 11.31 11.62
C LEU A 16 -0.22 10.27 10.78
N ILE A 17 0.44 10.70 9.71
CA ILE A 17 1.24 9.81 8.86
C ILE A 17 2.37 9.20 9.69
N SER A 18 3.09 10.00 10.47
CA SER A 18 4.23 9.51 11.27
C SER A 18 3.79 8.46 12.30
N VAL A 19 2.68 8.69 13.01
CA VAL A 19 2.15 7.74 13.99
C VAL A 19 1.70 6.45 13.30
N LEU A 20 0.98 6.54 12.19
CA LEU A 20 0.56 5.36 11.42
C LEU A 20 1.76 4.56 10.87
N SER A 21 2.79 5.23 10.35
CA SER A 21 4.02 4.58 9.89
C SER A 21 4.68 3.78 11.01
N ILE A 22 4.77 4.38 12.21
CA ILE A 22 5.39 3.75 13.38
C ILE A 22 4.55 2.53 13.82
N GLU A 23 3.23 2.67 13.92
CA GLU A 23 2.35 1.57 14.32
C GLU A 23 2.35 0.43 13.30
N CYS A 24 2.27 0.75 12.00
CA CYS A 24 2.36 -0.20 10.91
C CYS A 24 3.68 -0.95 10.95
N PHE A 25 4.80 -0.23 11.04
CA PHE A 25 6.14 -0.83 11.13
C PHE A 25 6.29 -1.68 12.38
N ALA A 26 5.85 -1.20 13.55
CA ALA A 26 5.94 -1.94 14.80
C ALA A 26 5.18 -3.26 14.73
N VAL A 27 3.96 -3.27 14.18
CA VAL A 27 3.18 -4.49 14.00
C VAL A 27 3.85 -5.44 13.01
N ILE A 28 4.35 -4.94 11.88
CA ILE A 28 5.06 -5.76 10.88
C ILE A 28 6.31 -6.38 11.52
N TYR A 29 7.13 -5.59 12.21
CA TYR A 29 8.36 -6.03 12.83
C TYR A 29 8.12 -7.05 13.95
N LEU A 30 7.22 -6.73 14.90
CA LEU A 30 6.91 -7.60 16.04
C LEU A 30 6.23 -8.91 15.61
N SER A 31 5.49 -8.89 14.50
CA SER A 31 4.90 -10.10 13.91
C SER A 31 5.82 -10.84 12.93
N LEU A 32 7.08 -10.42 12.79
CA LEU A 32 8.03 -10.97 11.81
C LEU A 32 7.48 -10.99 10.38
N GLY A 33 6.63 -10.01 10.03
CA GLY A 33 6.01 -9.87 8.72
C GLY A 33 4.70 -10.65 8.53
N ILE A 34 4.25 -11.47 9.50
CA ILE A 34 3.01 -12.25 9.39
C ILE A 34 1.78 -11.34 9.23
N LEU A 35 1.78 -10.19 9.91
CA LEU A 35 0.68 -9.23 9.86
C LEU A 35 0.88 -8.14 8.81
N LEU A 36 1.78 -8.33 7.83
CA LEU A 36 2.07 -7.33 6.79
C LEU A 36 0.81 -6.82 6.07
N LEU A 37 0.04 -7.74 5.47
CA LEU A 37 -1.17 -7.38 4.74
C LEU A 37 -2.23 -6.71 5.64
N PRO A 38 -2.61 -7.29 6.80
CA PRO A 38 -3.53 -6.62 7.72
C PRO A 38 -3.06 -5.23 8.19
N ALA A 39 -1.78 -5.06 8.48
CA ALA A 39 -1.21 -3.80 8.96
C ALA A 39 -1.28 -2.72 7.88
N LEU A 40 -0.78 -3.01 6.68
CA LEU A 40 -0.84 -2.09 5.54
C LEU A 40 -2.28 -1.74 5.18
N THR A 41 -3.18 -2.72 5.14
CA THR A 41 -4.61 -2.49 4.87
C THR A 41 -5.24 -1.57 5.92
N SER A 42 -4.86 -1.70 7.18
CA SER A 42 -5.38 -0.86 8.26
C SER A 42 -4.88 0.57 8.16
N ALA A 43 -3.60 0.75 7.84
CA ALA A 43 -3.00 2.06 7.63
C ALA A 43 -3.64 2.77 6.42
N PHE A 44 -3.83 2.08 5.30
CA PHE A 44 -4.50 2.60 4.12
C PHE A 44 -5.99 2.92 4.33
N LEU A 45 -6.72 2.11 5.11
CA LEU A 45 -8.11 2.45 5.49
C LEU A 45 -8.18 3.74 6.30
N ILE A 46 -7.24 3.97 7.22
CA ILE A 46 -7.18 5.21 7.98
C ILE A 46 -6.75 6.37 7.08
N GLY A 47 -5.78 6.17 6.20
CA GLY A 47 -5.39 7.15 5.18
C GLY A 47 -6.57 7.58 4.30
N LYS A 48 -7.37 6.60 3.85
CA LYS A 48 -8.64 6.84 3.16
C LYS A 48 -9.59 7.67 4.04
N ASP A 49 -9.87 7.25 5.26
CA ASP A 49 -10.79 7.97 6.16
C ASP A 49 -10.36 9.43 6.40
N VAL A 50 -9.05 9.71 6.42
CA VAL A 50 -8.50 11.07 6.52
C VAL A 50 -8.76 11.88 5.25
N ILE A 51 -8.50 11.31 4.07
CA ILE A 51 -8.78 11.96 2.77
C ILE A 51 -10.27 12.32 2.65
N TYR A 52 -11.16 11.40 3.06
CA TYR A 52 -12.61 11.61 3.05
C TYR A 52 -13.14 12.43 4.22
N ARG A 53 -12.27 12.99 5.09
CA ARG A 53 -12.66 13.77 6.28
C ARG A 53 -13.63 13.03 7.21
N ARG A 54 -13.59 11.70 7.21
CA ARG A 54 -14.31 10.83 8.17
C ARG A 54 -13.43 10.50 9.39
N PHE A 55 -12.34 11.23 9.54
CA PHE A 55 -11.41 11.09 10.64
C PHE A 55 -11.76 12.08 11.75
N ASP A 56 -12.10 11.56 12.92
CA ASP A 56 -12.26 12.35 14.13
C ASP A 56 -10.90 12.48 14.80
N VAL A 57 -10.38 13.71 14.89
CA VAL A 57 -9.05 14.03 15.46
C VAL A 57 -9.01 13.76 16.97
N TYR A 58 -10.18 13.67 17.63
CA TYR A 58 -10.28 13.34 19.05
C TYR A 58 -10.26 11.84 19.35
N ASP A 59 -10.46 10.98 18.34
CA ASP A 59 -10.37 9.53 18.51
C ASP A 59 -8.90 9.08 18.44
N SER A 60 -8.50 8.19 19.34
CA SER A 60 -7.10 7.74 19.42
C SER A 60 -6.71 7.00 18.12
N ILE A 61 -5.73 7.54 17.37
CA ILE A 61 -5.16 6.93 16.15
C ILE A 61 -4.83 5.46 16.40
N THR A 62 -4.14 5.19 17.51
CA THR A 62 -3.76 3.84 17.94
C THR A 62 -4.96 2.92 18.12
N LYS A 63 -6.00 3.38 18.83
CA LYS A 63 -7.22 2.57 19.03
C LYS A 63 -7.90 2.26 17.70
N ARG A 64 -7.94 3.21 16.78
CA ARG A 64 -8.50 3.03 15.45
C ARG A 64 -7.67 2.07 14.61
N PHE A 65 -6.34 2.18 14.64
CA PHE A 65 -5.43 1.28 13.95
C PHE A 65 -5.60 -0.16 14.40
N PHE A 66 -5.53 -0.45 15.70
CA PHE A 66 -5.75 -1.81 16.20
C PHE A 66 -7.19 -2.30 16.01
N GLY A 67 -8.18 -1.40 16.07
CA GLY A 67 -9.56 -1.71 15.75
C GLY A 67 -9.76 -2.13 14.28
N GLN A 68 -9.08 -1.47 13.34
CA GLN A 68 -9.06 -1.85 11.93
C GLN A 68 -8.24 -3.12 11.72
N LEU A 69 -7.06 -3.24 12.34
CA LEU A 69 -6.19 -4.40 12.24
C LEU A 69 -6.94 -5.69 12.57
N LYS A 70 -7.72 -5.69 13.66
CA LYS A 70 -8.57 -6.82 14.03
C LYS A 70 -9.60 -7.18 12.96
N LYS A 71 -10.20 -6.19 12.30
CA LYS A 71 -11.15 -6.40 11.20
C LYS A 71 -10.46 -6.91 9.94
N GLN A 72 -9.21 -6.50 9.70
CA GLN A 72 -8.43 -6.87 8.52
C GLN A 72 -7.66 -8.19 8.67
N LEU A 73 -7.79 -8.92 9.78
CA LEU A 73 -7.22 -10.26 9.92
C LEU A 73 -7.68 -11.24 8.84
N LEU A 74 -8.85 -11.01 8.22
CA LEU A 74 -9.30 -11.79 7.05
C LEU A 74 -8.32 -11.73 5.86
N MET A 75 -7.49 -10.69 5.76
CA MET A 75 -6.46 -10.56 4.72
C MET A 75 -5.32 -11.58 4.89
N LEU A 76 -5.26 -12.30 6.03
CA LEU A 76 -4.38 -13.45 6.20
C LEU A 76 -4.67 -14.59 5.23
N ARG A 77 -5.82 -14.59 4.53
CA ARG A 77 -6.06 -15.53 3.42
C ARG A 77 -4.96 -15.47 2.36
N TYR A 78 -4.32 -14.32 2.16
CA TYR A 78 -3.21 -14.15 1.22
C TYR A 78 -1.83 -14.35 1.85
N PHE A 79 -1.77 -14.98 3.03
CA PHE A 79 -0.52 -15.40 3.67
C PHE A 79 0.42 -16.20 2.76
N PRO A 80 -0.05 -17.06 1.81
CA PRO A 80 0.86 -17.71 0.86
C PRO A 80 1.70 -16.73 0.02
N ILE A 81 1.17 -15.55 -0.33
CA ILE A 81 1.93 -14.50 -1.05
C ILE A 81 3.07 -14.00 -0.16
N GLN A 82 2.79 -13.76 1.12
CA GLN A 82 3.81 -13.33 2.09
C GLN A 82 4.89 -14.40 2.29
N LEU A 83 4.50 -15.67 2.38
CA LEU A 83 5.43 -16.79 2.51
C LEU A 83 6.39 -16.84 1.31
N ILE A 84 5.88 -16.69 0.09
CA ILE A 84 6.72 -16.64 -1.12
C ILE A 84 7.69 -15.45 -1.06
N MET A 85 7.22 -14.26 -0.66
CA MET A 85 8.10 -13.09 -0.50
C MET A 85 9.20 -13.34 0.55
N MET A 86 8.89 -13.98 1.68
CA MET A 86 9.88 -14.33 2.70
C MET A 86 10.92 -15.31 2.16
N ILE A 87 10.48 -16.35 1.45
CA ILE A 87 11.39 -17.32 0.80
C ILE A 87 12.30 -16.60 -0.20
N GLN A 88 11.76 -15.68 -1.00
CA GLN A 88 12.56 -14.89 -1.94
C GLN A 88 13.55 -13.96 -1.23
N ALA A 89 13.16 -13.32 -0.12
CA ALA A 89 14.05 -12.49 0.67
C ALA A 89 15.23 -13.30 1.25
N LEU A 90 14.95 -14.51 1.76
CA LEU A 90 15.99 -15.46 2.18
C LEU A 90 16.88 -15.90 1.02
N GLY A 91 16.28 -16.13 -0.16
CA GLY A 91 17.01 -16.44 -1.39
C GLY A 91 17.96 -15.32 -1.82
N ILE A 92 17.53 -14.05 -1.69
CA ILE A 92 18.38 -12.88 -1.96
C ILE A 92 19.56 -12.84 -0.99
N TYR A 93 19.29 -13.04 0.31
CA TYR A 93 20.33 -13.07 1.33
C TYR A 93 21.36 -14.18 1.08
N ALA A 94 20.90 -15.40 0.79
CA ALA A 94 21.76 -16.54 0.47
C ALA A 94 22.56 -16.32 -0.82
N SER A 95 21.93 -15.80 -1.87
CA SER A 95 22.59 -15.53 -3.16
C SER A 95 23.68 -14.48 -3.02
N ASN A 96 23.47 -13.46 -2.17
CA ASN A 96 24.47 -12.45 -1.86
C ASN A 96 25.69 -13.04 -1.12
N LYS A 97 25.48 -14.03 -0.25
CA LYS A 97 26.56 -14.72 0.47
C LYS A 97 27.38 -15.65 -0.42
N ILE A 98 26.74 -16.29 -1.39
CA ILE A 98 27.37 -17.24 -2.32
C ILE A 98 28.02 -16.50 -3.51
N GLY A 99 27.77 -15.20 -3.69
CA GLY A 99 28.30 -14.41 -4.81
C GLY A 99 27.58 -14.69 -6.13
N SER A 100 26.40 -15.30 -6.11
CA SER A 100 25.61 -15.59 -7.32
C SER A 100 24.82 -14.36 -7.75
N HIS A 101 25.47 -13.49 -8.50
CA HIS A 101 24.86 -12.25 -9.00
C HIS A 101 23.64 -12.49 -9.90
N PHE A 102 23.65 -13.57 -10.69
CA PHE A 102 22.53 -13.92 -11.57
C PHE A 102 21.23 -14.18 -10.78
N LEU A 103 21.30 -14.99 -9.72
CA LEU A 103 20.13 -15.28 -8.87
C LEU A 103 19.62 -14.01 -8.18
N LEU A 104 20.52 -13.13 -7.75
CA LEU A 104 20.15 -11.87 -7.12
C LEU A 104 19.38 -10.95 -8.08
N TYR A 105 19.81 -10.85 -9.35
CA TYR A 105 19.12 -10.07 -10.38
C TYR A 105 17.77 -10.66 -10.80
N LEU A 106 17.52 -11.94 -10.57
CA LEU A 106 16.22 -12.57 -10.84
C LEU A 106 15.26 -12.44 -9.66
N LEU A 107 15.77 -12.59 -8.43
CA LEU A 107 14.96 -12.57 -7.22
C LEU A 107 14.46 -11.16 -6.86
N ILE A 108 15.29 -10.11 -7.05
CA ILE A 108 14.90 -8.73 -6.71
C ILE A 108 13.68 -8.24 -7.53
N PRO A 109 13.65 -8.38 -8.87
CA PRO A 109 12.47 -7.99 -9.64
C PRO A 109 11.24 -8.84 -9.36
N SER A 110 11.43 -10.12 -9.02
CA SER A 110 10.34 -11.03 -8.63
C SER A 110 9.69 -10.59 -7.32
N ILE A 111 10.48 -10.30 -6.28
CA ILE A 111 9.92 -9.84 -5.00
C ILE A 111 9.28 -8.45 -5.14
N ALA A 112 9.84 -7.57 -5.98
CA ALA A 112 9.23 -6.29 -6.31
C ALA A 112 7.86 -6.45 -7.00
N PHE A 113 7.73 -7.42 -7.90
CA PHE A 113 6.46 -7.75 -8.54
C PHE A 113 5.45 -8.27 -7.52
N MET A 114 5.87 -9.12 -6.59
CA MET A 114 5.01 -9.60 -5.51
C MET A 114 4.55 -8.48 -4.56
N MET A 115 5.44 -7.52 -4.24
CA MET A 115 5.06 -6.33 -3.48
C MET A 115 4.07 -5.45 -4.26
N THR A 116 4.22 -5.33 -5.58
CA THR A 116 3.27 -4.63 -6.45
C THR A 116 1.89 -5.28 -6.39
N LEU A 117 1.84 -6.62 -6.47
CA LEU A 117 0.60 -7.38 -6.32
C LEU A 117 -0.05 -7.14 -4.94
N VAL A 118 0.75 -7.08 -3.87
CA VAL A 118 0.26 -6.76 -2.52
C VAL A 118 -0.37 -5.38 -2.48
N VAL A 119 0.27 -4.34 -3.05
CA VAL A 119 -0.31 -2.99 -3.11
C VAL A 119 -1.66 -3.02 -3.84
N TYR A 120 -1.71 -3.60 -5.04
CA TYR A 120 -2.96 -3.69 -5.80
C TYR A 120 -4.07 -4.46 -5.08
N LEU A 121 -3.72 -5.54 -4.38
CA LEU A 121 -4.67 -6.34 -3.62
C LEU A 121 -5.27 -5.54 -2.47
N ILE A 122 -4.42 -4.80 -1.75
CA ILE A 122 -4.87 -3.94 -0.66
C ILE A 122 -5.73 -2.80 -1.22
N THR A 123 -5.30 -2.12 -2.28
CA THR A 123 -6.09 -1.06 -2.90
C THR A 123 -7.45 -1.55 -3.38
N TYR A 124 -7.52 -2.73 -4.00
CA TYR A 124 -8.80 -3.32 -4.41
C TYR A 124 -9.69 -3.57 -3.19
N HIS A 125 -9.11 -4.10 -2.11
CA HIS A 125 -9.83 -4.37 -0.87
C HIS A 125 -10.37 -3.11 -0.18
N VAL A 126 -9.54 -2.07 -0.09
CA VAL A 126 -9.83 -0.81 0.59
C VAL A 126 -10.94 -0.03 -0.11
N PHE A 127 -10.95 -0.05 -1.45
CA PHE A 127 -11.82 0.84 -2.24
C PHE A 127 -13.00 0.14 -2.89
N HIS A 128 -12.93 -1.16 -3.21
CA HIS A 128 -13.89 -1.75 -4.15
C HIS A 128 -14.59 -3.01 -3.64
N LYS A 129 -13.89 -3.93 -2.96
CA LYS A 129 -14.49 -5.21 -2.52
C LYS A 129 -13.76 -5.77 -1.31
N LYS A 130 -14.49 -6.06 -0.23
CA LYS A 130 -13.94 -6.63 1.02
C LYS A 130 -13.18 -7.96 0.89
N MET A 131 -13.28 -8.66 -0.23
CA MET A 131 -12.55 -9.89 -0.50
C MET A 131 -12.33 -10.02 -2.02
N PRO A 132 -11.26 -9.43 -2.56
CA PRO A 132 -10.98 -9.51 -3.98
C PRO A 132 -10.46 -10.89 -4.38
N GLU A 133 -10.82 -11.37 -5.56
CA GLU A 133 -10.19 -12.57 -6.10
C GLU A 133 -8.82 -12.24 -6.68
N ILE A 134 -7.80 -13.06 -6.42
CA ILE A 134 -6.42 -12.80 -6.88
C ILE A 134 -6.39 -12.67 -8.40
N THR A 135 -7.12 -13.53 -9.11
CA THR A 135 -7.21 -13.51 -10.58
C THR A 135 -7.73 -12.16 -11.09
N GLU A 136 -8.77 -11.62 -10.44
CA GLU A 136 -9.34 -10.33 -10.78
C GLU A 136 -8.35 -9.18 -10.54
N VAL A 137 -7.61 -9.23 -9.43
CA VAL A 137 -6.56 -8.24 -9.11
C VAL A 137 -5.45 -8.28 -10.16
N ILE A 138 -5.01 -9.48 -10.57
CA ILE A 138 -3.99 -9.63 -11.62
C ILE A 138 -4.48 -9.05 -12.95
N ILE A 139 -5.73 -9.34 -13.35
CA ILE A 139 -6.29 -8.77 -14.58
C ILE A 139 -6.33 -7.24 -14.48
N ALA A 140 -6.75 -6.68 -13.35
CA ALA A 140 -6.77 -5.24 -13.11
C ALA A 140 -5.36 -4.61 -13.16
N MET A 141 -4.33 -5.30 -12.67
CA MET A 141 -2.93 -4.86 -12.78
C MET A 141 -2.49 -4.73 -14.23
N PHE A 142 -2.83 -5.69 -15.08
CA PHE A 142 -2.40 -5.70 -16.48
C PHE A 142 -3.30 -4.89 -17.42
N TYR A 143 -4.50 -4.49 -17.00
CA TYR A 143 -5.42 -3.69 -17.83
C TYR A 143 -4.82 -2.36 -18.29
N LYS A 144 -4.13 -1.64 -17.39
CA LYS A 144 -3.34 -0.46 -17.71
C LYS A 144 -1.91 -0.61 -17.21
N VAL A 145 -1.13 -1.34 -17.99
CA VAL A 145 0.27 -1.72 -17.71
C VAL A 145 1.13 -0.54 -17.25
N GLN A 146 0.92 0.69 -17.76
CA GLN A 146 1.69 1.87 -17.35
C GLN A 146 1.64 2.16 -15.84
N TYR A 147 0.48 1.96 -15.20
CA TYR A 147 0.31 2.20 -13.76
C TYR A 147 0.98 1.08 -12.96
N MET A 148 0.86 -0.16 -13.43
CA MET A 148 1.53 -1.30 -12.83
C MET A 148 3.06 -1.15 -12.91
N ILE A 149 3.60 -0.75 -14.06
CA ILE A 149 5.04 -0.50 -14.23
C ILE A 149 5.50 0.59 -13.24
N SER A 150 4.72 1.66 -13.06
CA SER A 150 5.08 2.74 -12.14
C SER A 150 5.16 2.25 -10.70
N VAL A 151 4.16 1.49 -10.23
CA VAL A 151 4.19 0.89 -8.88
C VAL A 151 5.35 -0.10 -8.76
N TRP A 152 5.59 -0.91 -9.78
CA TRP A 152 6.68 -1.90 -9.79
C TRP A 152 8.07 -1.26 -9.73
N VAL A 153 8.29 -0.18 -10.49
CA VAL A 153 9.54 0.60 -10.43
C VAL A 153 9.73 1.20 -9.04
N ILE A 154 8.69 1.72 -8.41
CA ILE A 154 8.79 2.23 -7.03
C ILE A 154 9.15 1.11 -6.07
N MET A 155 8.53 -0.08 -6.17
CA MET A 155 8.87 -1.23 -5.33
C MET A 155 10.32 -1.71 -5.55
N LEU A 156 10.81 -1.70 -6.79
CA LEU A 156 12.20 -1.99 -7.12
C LEU A 156 13.17 -1.00 -6.43
N LEU A 157 12.87 0.30 -6.51
CA LEU A 157 13.67 1.33 -5.85
C LEU A 157 13.64 1.14 -4.33
N VAL A 158 12.47 0.86 -3.74
CA VAL A 158 12.31 0.60 -2.31
C VAL A 158 13.22 -0.57 -1.87
N LEU A 159 13.18 -1.69 -2.58
CA LEU A 159 14.02 -2.85 -2.29
C LEU A 159 15.52 -2.56 -2.43
N TYR A 160 15.90 -1.76 -3.44
CA TYR A 160 17.29 -1.37 -3.65
C TYR A 160 17.81 -0.43 -2.55
N PHE A 161 16.97 0.51 -2.10
CA PHE A 161 17.31 1.49 -1.07
C PHE A 161 17.18 0.95 0.35
N LEU A 162 16.66 -0.27 0.58
CA LEU A 162 16.42 -0.87 1.90
C LEU A 162 17.69 -1.30 2.65
N ARG A 163 18.80 -0.57 2.46
CA ARG A 163 20.01 -0.72 3.28
C ARG A 163 19.71 -0.33 4.74
N PRO A 164 20.37 -0.94 5.74
CA PRO A 164 20.12 -0.65 7.16
C PRO A 164 20.18 0.85 7.52
N ALA A 165 21.05 1.62 6.86
CA ALA A 165 21.16 3.07 7.04
C ALA A 165 19.93 3.87 6.58
N MET A 166 19.14 3.32 5.66
CA MET A 166 17.94 3.96 5.09
C MET A 166 16.66 3.56 5.85
N LEU A 167 16.72 2.59 6.78
CA LEU A 167 15.56 2.12 7.55
C LEU A 167 14.91 3.25 8.36
N GLY A 168 15.72 4.16 8.94
CA GLY A 168 15.20 5.32 9.69
C GLY A 168 14.44 6.33 8.81
N ILE A 169 14.90 6.51 7.57
CA ILE A 169 14.22 7.38 6.59
C ILE A 169 12.92 6.71 6.10
N PHE A 170 12.96 5.40 5.88
CA PHE A 170 11.80 4.60 5.52
C PHE A 170 10.73 4.55 6.62
N LEU A 171 11.12 4.61 7.89
CA LEU A 171 10.18 4.67 9.02
C LEU A 171 9.29 5.93 9.00
N ILE A 172 9.81 7.05 8.50
CA ILE A 172 9.09 8.33 8.49
C ILE A 172 8.43 8.56 7.12
N ALA A 173 9.16 8.29 6.03
CA ALA A 173 8.70 8.57 4.67
C ALA A 173 8.02 7.37 3.97
N GLY A 174 8.16 6.16 4.52
CA GLY A 174 7.71 4.93 3.87
C GLY A 174 6.21 4.88 3.65
N GLU A 175 5.42 5.32 4.63
CA GLU A 175 3.96 5.34 4.48
C GLU A 175 3.51 6.39 3.45
N ILE A 176 4.21 7.51 3.31
CA ILE A 176 3.92 8.51 2.25
C ILE A 176 4.15 7.90 0.87
N MET A 177 5.28 7.21 0.68
CA MET A 177 5.56 6.52 -0.58
C MET A 177 4.53 5.43 -0.86
N LEU A 178 4.14 4.66 0.17
CA LEU A 178 3.13 3.62 0.07
C LEU A 178 1.75 4.19 -0.30
N LEU A 179 1.33 5.30 0.32
CA LEU A 179 0.09 6.02 -0.02
C LEU A 179 0.11 6.57 -1.46
N GLY A 180 1.27 7.09 -1.90
CA GLY A 180 1.47 7.50 -3.28
C GLY A 180 1.32 6.33 -4.26
N THR A 181 1.92 5.18 -3.96
CA THR A 181 1.78 3.98 -4.80
C THR A 181 0.36 3.41 -4.79
N GLU A 182 -0.33 3.49 -3.65
CA GLU A 182 -1.73 3.10 -3.53
C GLU A 182 -2.61 3.96 -4.45
N SER A 183 -2.36 5.26 -4.49
CA SER A 183 -3.09 6.19 -5.36
C SER A 183 -2.93 5.85 -6.84
N VAL A 184 -1.72 5.46 -7.26
CA VAL A 184 -1.45 5.01 -8.64
C VAL A 184 -2.14 3.67 -8.95
N ALA A 185 -2.06 2.72 -8.02
CA ALA A 185 -2.75 1.43 -8.14
C ALA A 185 -4.28 1.61 -8.20
N PHE A 186 -4.81 2.57 -7.44
CA PHE A 186 -6.23 2.91 -7.39
C PHE A 186 -6.72 3.38 -8.76
N ILE A 187 -6.01 4.32 -9.40
CA ILE A 187 -6.34 4.79 -10.77
C ILE A 187 -6.36 3.63 -11.77
N GLY A 188 -5.45 2.67 -11.63
CA GLY A 188 -5.41 1.45 -12.43
C GLY A 188 -6.66 0.58 -12.25
N ILE A 189 -7.04 0.29 -11.01
CA ILE A 189 -8.19 -0.55 -10.67
C ILE A 189 -9.51 0.13 -11.07
N THR A 190 -9.65 1.43 -10.82
CA THR A 190 -10.84 2.20 -11.22
C THR A 190 -10.98 2.21 -12.74
N SER A 191 -9.88 2.31 -13.49
CA SER A 191 -9.92 2.22 -14.95
C SER A 191 -10.44 0.86 -15.44
N TYR A 192 -10.01 -0.24 -14.80
CA TYR A 192 -10.50 -1.58 -15.10
C TYR A 192 -11.99 -1.74 -14.79
N LYS A 193 -12.44 -1.26 -13.62
CA LYS A 193 -13.85 -1.32 -13.25
C LYS A 193 -14.76 -0.47 -14.13
N LYS A 194 -14.32 0.71 -14.56
CA LYS A 194 -15.01 1.53 -15.57
C LYS A 194 -15.26 0.75 -16.85
N ALA A 195 -14.30 -0.06 -17.29
CA ALA A 195 -14.43 -0.85 -18.50
C ALA A 195 -15.35 -2.08 -18.36
N LYS A 196 -15.67 -2.47 -17.12
CA LYS A 196 -16.52 -3.61 -16.79
C LYS A 196 -17.96 -3.20 -16.46
N ASP A 197 -18.28 -1.91 -16.52
CA ASP A 197 -19.56 -1.32 -16.09
C ASP A 197 -19.99 -1.72 -14.66
N GLU A 198 -19.01 -1.96 -13.78
CA GLU A 198 -19.24 -2.37 -12.38
C GLU A 198 -19.13 -1.20 -11.38
N LEU A 199 -19.22 0.04 -11.86
CA LEU A 199 -19.30 1.21 -10.98
C LEU A 199 -20.77 1.50 -10.66
N GLY A 200 -21.10 1.50 -9.38
CA GLY A 200 -22.36 2.09 -8.92
C GLY A 200 -22.33 3.62 -9.09
N GLU A 201 -23.49 4.24 -9.24
CA GLU A 201 -23.65 5.69 -9.47
C GLU A 201 -22.91 6.54 -8.41
N GLU A 202 -22.83 6.09 -7.14
CA GLU A 202 -22.10 6.78 -6.06
C GLU A 202 -20.57 6.88 -6.27
N ASP A 203 -19.95 5.91 -6.96
CA ASP A 203 -18.50 5.88 -7.23
C ASP A 203 -18.12 6.60 -8.54
N THR A 204 -19.11 7.04 -9.32
CA THR A 204 -18.89 7.62 -10.66
C THR A 204 -18.91 9.15 -10.63
N GLU A 205 -19.79 9.73 -9.82
CA GLU A 205 -19.95 11.18 -9.65
C GLU A 205 -18.84 11.82 -8.79
N TYR A 206 -18.39 11.14 -7.74
CA TYR A 206 -17.36 11.67 -6.82
C TYR A 206 -15.95 11.72 -7.46
N PHE A 207 -15.64 10.77 -8.34
CA PHE A 207 -14.28 10.54 -8.82
C PHE A 207 -13.94 11.20 -10.17
N SER A 208 -14.93 11.62 -10.96
CA SER A 208 -14.67 12.35 -12.21
C SER A 208 -14.40 13.83 -11.98
N GLU A 209 -15.06 14.44 -11.00
CA GLU A 209 -14.93 15.88 -10.76
C GLU A 209 -14.05 16.24 -9.57
N GLU A 210 -14.12 15.54 -8.43
CA GLU A 210 -13.48 16.06 -7.21
C GLU A 210 -12.03 15.60 -7.02
N PHE A 211 -11.66 14.39 -7.45
CA PHE A 211 -10.29 13.87 -7.34
C PHE A 211 -9.35 14.50 -8.38
N LEU A 212 -9.82 14.68 -9.62
CA LEU A 212 -9.05 15.33 -10.70
C LEU A 212 -8.95 16.85 -10.55
N LYS A 213 -9.90 17.52 -9.91
CA LYS A 213 -9.81 18.97 -9.60
C LYS A 213 -8.89 19.26 -8.39
N ARG A 214 -8.43 18.24 -7.66
CA ARG A 214 -7.63 18.37 -6.42
C ARG A 214 -6.17 17.91 -6.56
N LEU A 215 -5.80 17.33 -7.71
CA LEU A 215 -4.42 17.24 -8.19
C LEU A 215 -4.05 18.52 -8.94
#